data_AF-A0AAU7J5P5-F1
#
_entry.id   AF-A0AAU7J5P5-F1
#
_cell.length_a   1.000
_cell.length_b   1.000
_cell.length_c   1.000
_cell.angle_alpha   90.00
_cell.angle_beta   90.00
_cell.angle_gamma   90.00
#
_symmetry.space_group_name_H-M   'P 1'
#
loop_
_entity.id
_entity.type
_entity.pdbx_description
1 polymer ?
#
loop_
_entity_poly.entity_id
_entity_poly.type
_entity_poly.pdbx_seq_one_letter_code
_entity_poly.pdbx_strand_id
1 'polypeptide(L)'
;MSSGDITRYVVIINLHEASLTELNELNNAFTRANFLLTLTDDEGNIHDLGTLAFGLITALSQEEVHALAASLVESVTDKPAEIDVDTWESWRKKEQ
;
A
#
# COMPACT_ATOMS: atom_id res chain seq x y z
N MET A 1 16.81 1.42 22.27
CA MET A 1 15.87 1.93 21.26
C MET A 1 16.24 1.26 19.95
N SER A 2 15.64 0.12 19.61
CA SER A 2 15.83 -0.44 18.26
C SER A 2 14.93 0.38 17.33
N SER A 3 15.52 1.37 16.66
CA SER A 3 14.91 1.89 15.43
C SER A 3 14.82 0.70 14.48
N GLY A 4 13.61 0.18 14.26
CA GLY A 4 13.39 -0.82 13.22
C GLY A 4 13.88 -0.23 11.89
N ASP A 5 14.56 -1.04 11.08
CA ASP A 5 15.04 -0.60 9.78
C ASP A 5 13.86 -0.07 8.96
N ILE A 6 13.98 1.15 8.43
CA ILE A 6 12.93 1.75 7.60
C ILE A 6 12.85 0.95 6.30
N THR A 7 11.69 0.36 6.05
CA THR A 7 11.41 -0.49 4.89
C THR A 7 10.38 0.19 3.99
N ARG A 8 10.54 0.01 2.68
CA ARG A 8 9.56 0.43 1.66
C ARG A 8 8.68 -0.76 1.32
N TYR A 9 7.39 -0.67 1.58
CA TYR A 9 6.41 -1.70 1.22
C TYR A 9 5.53 -1.23 0.07
N VAL A 10 5.04 -2.20 -0.70
CA VAL A 10 3.95 -2.04 -1.66
C VAL A 10 2.79 -2.91 -1.17
N VAL A 11 1.62 -2.29 -1.04
CA VAL A 11 0.37 -2.92 -0.62
C VAL A 11 -0.56 -2.95 -1.82
N ILE A 12 -1.06 -4.13 -2.19
CA ILE A 12 -1.98 -4.34 -3.30
C ILE A 12 -3.32 -4.81 -2.72
N ILE A 13 -4.40 -4.12 -3.07
CA ILE A 13 -5.74 -4.43 -2.62
C ILE A 13 -6.49 -5.15 -3.74
N ASN A 14 -6.87 -6.40 -3.51
CA ASN A 14 -7.57 -7.21 -4.50
C ASN A 14 -9.09 -7.02 -4.32
N LEU A 15 -9.68 -6.13 -5.13
CA LEU A 15 -11.13 -5.89 -5.21
C LEU A 15 -11.64 -6.25 -6.60
N HIS A 16 -12.63 -7.16 -6.67
CA HIS A 16 -13.18 -7.62 -7.96
C HIS A 16 -14.15 -6.60 -8.58
N GLU A 17 -14.91 -5.86 -7.76
CA GLU A 17 -15.94 -4.92 -8.21
C GLU A 17 -16.01 -3.70 -7.26
N ALA A 18 -15.06 -2.77 -7.39
CA ALA A 18 -15.12 -1.49 -6.67
C ALA A 18 -15.75 -0.40 -7.57
N SER A 19 -16.73 0.32 -7.03
CA SER A 19 -17.29 1.51 -7.68
C SER A 19 -16.25 2.64 -7.72
N LEU A 20 -16.41 3.60 -8.64
CA LEU A 20 -15.54 4.79 -8.70
C LEU A 20 -15.56 5.58 -7.37
N THR A 21 -16.68 5.57 -6.65
CA THR A 21 -16.78 6.19 -5.33
C THR A 21 -15.89 5.48 -4.31
N GLU A 22 -15.96 4.15 -4.25
CA GLU A 22 -15.11 3.35 -3.35
C GLU A 22 -13.62 3.52 -3.69
N LEU A 23 -13.25 3.52 -4.98
CA LEU A 23 -11.87 3.77 -5.39
C LEU A 23 -11.36 5.14 -4.93
N ASN A 24 -12.19 6.18 -5.05
CA ASN A 24 -11.84 7.52 -4.58
C ASN A 24 -11.71 7.59 -3.05
N GLU A 25 -12.62 6.95 -2.32
CA GLU A 25 -12.56 6.92 -0.86
C GLU A 25 -11.38 6.09 -0.34
N LEU A 26 -11.03 4.99 -1.00
CA LEU A 26 -9.82 4.21 -0.70
C LEU A 26 -8.57 5.07 -0.91
N ASN A 27 -8.43 5.73 -2.06
CA ASN A 27 -7.31 6.63 -2.31
C ASN A 27 -7.21 7.73 -1.24
N ASN A 28 -8.34 8.31 -0.85
CA ASN A 28 -8.40 9.33 0.19
C ASN A 28 -8.00 8.75 1.57
N ALA A 29 -8.49 7.58 1.94
CA ALA A 29 -8.18 6.93 3.22
C ALA A 29 -6.70 6.57 3.33
N PHE A 30 -6.13 5.96 2.29
CA PHE A 30 -4.72 5.59 2.23
C PHE A 30 -3.81 6.82 2.24
N THR A 31 -4.14 7.85 1.45
CA THR A 31 -3.35 9.10 1.44
C THR A 31 -3.36 9.79 2.82
N ARG A 32 -4.51 9.81 3.51
CA ARG A 32 -4.60 10.35 4.90
C ARG A 32 -3.79 9.54 5.90
N ALA A 33 -3.57 8.25 5.64
CA ALA A 33 -2.74 7.36 6.44
C ALA A 33 -1.26 7.35 5.99
N ASN A 34 -0.84 8.35 5.22
CA ASN A 34 0.54 8.53 4.72
C ASN A 34 1.02 7.46 3.73
N PHE A 35 0.10 6.69 3.13
CA PHE A 35 0.45 5.88 1.98
C PHE A 35 0.63 6.74 0.74
N LEU A 36 1.45 6.24 -0.19
CA LEU A 36 1.88 6.92 -1.41
C LEU A 36 1.31 6.21 -2.63
N LEU A 37 0.99 6.97 -3.68
CA LEU A 37 0.59 6.41 -4.98
C LEU A 37 1.80 6.12 -5.87
N THR A 38 2.97 6.68 -5.51
CA THR A 38 4.22 6.51 -6.22
C THR A 38 5.34 6.21 -5.24
N LEU A 39 6.36 5.49 -5.69
CA LEU A 39 7.60 5.30 -4.96
C LEU A 39 8.79 5.78 -5.80
N THR A 40 9.74 6.42 -5.13
CA THR A 40 11.00 6.83 -5.75
C THR A 40 12.05 5.75 -5.49
N ASP A 41 12.73 5.29 -6.54
CA ASP A 41 13.87 4.39 -6.40
C ASP A 41 15.13 5.13 -5.91
N ASP A 42 16.19 4.37 -5.63
CA ASP A 42 17.44 4.94 -5.10
C ASP A 42 18.19 5.81 -6.11
N GLU A 43 17.82 5.76 -7.40
CA GLU A 43 18.36 6.62 -8.46
C GLU A 43 17.56 7.93 -8.61
N GLY A 44 16.43 8.06 -7.90
CA GLY A 44 15.56 9.23 -7.94
C GLY A 44 14.43 9.15 -8.97
N ASN A 45 14.25 8.01 -9.65
CA ASN A 45 13.16 7.84 -10.60
C ASN A 45 11.85 7.56 -9.86
N ILE A 46 10.78 8.23 -10.28
CA ILE A 46 9.43 8.05 -9.73
C ILE A 46 8.73 6.92 -10.50
N HIS A 47 8.14 5.99 -9.75
CA HIS A 47 7.39 4.86 -10.28
C HIS A 47 5.95 4.95 -9.82
N ASP A 48 5.02 4.86 -10.78
CA ASP A 48 3.60 4.67 -10.50
C ASP A 48 3.35 3.23 -10.02
N LEU A 49 2.53 3.05 -9.00
CA LEU A 49 2.24 1.73 -8.44
C LEU A 49 1.03 1.06 -9.09
N GLY A 50 0.21 1.82 -9.82
CA GLY A 50 -1.04 1.34 -10.41
C GLY A 50 -2.26 1.46 -9.50
N THR A 51 -3.41 1.10 -10.06
CA THR A 51 -4.70 1.15 -9.37
C THR A 51 -4.72 0.17 -8.20
N LEU A 52 -5.24 0.62 -7.05
CA LEU A 52 -5.34 -0.18 -5.81
C LEU A 52 -3.98 -0.67 -5.27
N ALA A 53 -2.89 -0.01 -5.67
CA ALA A 53 -1.55 -0.25 -5.14
C ALA A 53 -1.03 0.99 -4.42
N PHE A 54 -0.44 0.79 -3.24
CA PHE A 54 -0.05 1.86 -2.34
C PHE A 54 1.31 1.58 -1.71
N GLY A 55 2.18 2.59 -1.69
CA GLY A 55 3.49 2.54 -1.07
C GLY A 55 3.44 2.99 0.38
N LEU A 56 4.22 2.37 1.26
CA LEU A 56 4.41 2.86 2.63
C LEU A 56 5.88 2.74 3.04
N ILE A 57 6.46 3.83 3.52
CA ILE A 57 7.83 3.88 4.03
C ILE A 57 7.76 3.96 5.55
N THR A 58 8.13 2.89 6.23
CA THR A 58 7.88 2.76 7.68
C THR A 58 8.84 1.79 8.36
N ALA A 59 8.95 1.90 9.68
CA ALA A 59 9.64 0.92 10.53
C ALA A 59 8.71 -0.21 11.03
N LEU A 60 7.42 -0.18 10.64
CA LEU A 60 6.48 -1.26 10.92
C LEU A 60 6.91 -2.55 10.21
N SER A 61 6.59 -3.68 10.84
CA SER A 61 6.69 -5.00 10.22
C SER A 61 5.66 -5.16 9.10
N GLN A 62 5.90 -6.10 8.19
CA GLN A 62 4.98 -6.42 7.10
C GLN A 62 3.58 -6.81 7.62
N GLU A 63 3.49 -7.52 8.75
CA GLU A 63 2.23 -7.89 9.38
C GLU A 63 1.45 -6.66 9.90
N GLU A 64 2.15 -5.70 10.51
CA GLU A 64 1.55 -4.45 10.97
C GLU A 64 1.09 -3.57 9.80
N VAL A 65 1.84 -3.54 8.69
CA VAL A 65 1.44 -2.85 7.46
C VAL A 65 0.18 -3.50 6.85
N HIS A 66 0.13 -4.83 6.80
CA HIS A 66 -1.05 -5.56 6.35
C HIS A 66 -2.26 -5.24 7.23
N ALA A 67 -2.12 -5.29 8.56
CA ALA A 67 -3.19 -4.99 9.49
C ALA A 67 -3.72 -3.55 9.34
N LEU A 68 -2.82 -2.58 9.16
CA LEU A 68 -3.18 -1.18 8.91
C LEU A 68 -3.98 -1.05 7.59
N ALA A 69 -3.48 -1.63 6.51
CA ALA A 69 -4.15 -1.59 5.22
C ALA A 69 -5.55 -2.25 5.27
N ALA A 70 -5.67 -3.41 5.93
CA ALA A 70 -6.94 -4.10 6.12
C ALA A 70 -7.96 -3.24 6.86
N SER A 71 -7.54 -2.58 7.95
CA SER A 71 -8.42 -1.68 8.70
C SER A 71 -8.89 -0.48 7.87
N LEU A 72 -8.05 0.06 6.98
CA LEU A 72 -8.43 1.17 6.10
C LEU A 72 -9.43 0.72 5.03
N VAL A 73 -9.21 -0.44 4.43
CA VAL A 73 -10.14 -1.01 3.44
C VAL A 73 -11.51 -1.25 4.05
N GLU A 74 -11.56 -1.93 5.20
CA GLU A 74 -12.83 -2.23 5.88
C GLU A 74 -13.57 -0.95 6.28
N SER A 75 -12.85 0.12 6.64
CA SER A 75 -13.47 1.42 6.98
C SER A 75 -14.15 2.12 5.81
N VAL A 76 -13.83 1.74 4.57
CA VAL A 76 -14.37 2.34 3.34
C VAL A 76 -15.42 1.43 2.69
N THR A 77 -15.16 0.12 2.66
CA THR A 77 -15.98 -0.85 1.91
C THR A 77 -16.98 -1.60 2.78
N ASP A 78 -16.93 -1.44 4.10
CA ASP A 78 -17.63 -2.24 5.11
C ASP A 78 -17.39 -3.76 4.95
N LYS A 79 -16.31 -4.14 4.27
CA LYS A 79 -15.98 -5.54 3.93
C LYS A 79 -14.47 -5.77 4.00
N PRO A 80 -14.03 -6.97 4.41
CA PRO A 80 -12.64 -7.35 4.26
C PRO A 80 -12.29 -7.49 2.76
N ALA A 81 -11.02 -7.24 2.43
CA ALA A 81 -10.46 -7.54 1.12
C ALA A 81 -9.21 -8.41 1.27
N GLU A 82 -8.88 -9.12 0.21
CA GLU A 82 -7.58 -9.77 0.09
C GLU A 82 -6.52 -8.70 -0.18
N ILE A 83 -5.45 -8.71 0.63
CA ILE A 83 -4.40 -7.71 0.59
C ILE A 83 -3.05 -8.41 0.52
N ASP A 84 -2.28 -8.09 -0.50
CA ASP A 84 -0.90 -8.52 -0.62
C ASP A 84 0.02 -7.39 -0.14
N VAL A 85 1.04 -7.74 0.64
CA VAL A 85 2.10 -6.81 1.04
C VAL A 85 3.43 -7.41 0.65
N ASP A 86 4.19 -6.68 -0.16
CA ASP A 86 5.56 -7.01 -0.54
C ASP A 86 6.50 -5.88 -0.13
N THR A 87 7.79 -6.19 0.02
CA THR A 87 8.81 -5.13 -0.02
C THR A 87 8.92 -4.57 -1.43
N TRP A 88 9.30 -3.31 -1.53
CA TRP A 88 9.54 -2.63 -2.81
C TRP A 88 10.46 -3.43 -3.74
N GLU A 89 11.53 -3.99 -3.20
CA GLU A 89 12.54 -4.76 -3.95
C GLU A 89 11.96 -6.09 -4.47
N SER A 90 11.04 -6.69 -3.72
CA SER A 90 10.36 -7.93 -4.13
C SER A 90 9.31 -7.64 -5.19
N TRP A 91 8.52 -6.58 -5.01
CA TRP A 91 7.51 -6.14 -5.97
C TRP A 91 8.14 -5.73 -7.32
N ARG A 92 9.22 -4.95 -7.31
CA ARG A 92 9.94 -4.53 -8.53
C ARG A 92 10.51 -5.67 -9.37
N LYS A 93 10.72 -6.84 -8.77
CA LYS A 93 11.13 -8.05 -9.50
C LYS A 93 9.96 -8.79 -10.14
N LYS A 94 8.75 -8.64 -9.61
CA LYS A 94 7.51 -9.22 -10.17
C LYS A 94 6.97 -8.40 -11.34
N GLU A 95 7.19 -7.09 -11.33
CA GLU A 95 6.80 -6.16 -12.40
C GLU A 95 7.70 -6.20 -13.66
N GLN A 96 8.84 -6.89 -13.61
CA GLN A 96 9.77 -7.05 -14.75
C GLN A 96 9.53 -8.35 -15.50
#